data_AF-A0A516GLY0-F1
#
_entry.id   AF-A0A516GLY0-F1
#
_cell.length_a   1.000
_cell.length_b   1.000
_cell.length_c   1.000
_cell.angle_alpha   90.00
_cell.angle_beta   90.00
_cell.angle_gamma   90.00
#
_symmetry.space_group_name_H-M   'P 1'
#
loop_
_entity.id
_entity.type
_entity.pdbx_description
1 polymer ?
#
loop_
_entity_poly.entity_id
_entity_poly.type
_entity_poly.pdbx_seq_one_letter_code
_entity_poly.pdbx_strand_id
1 'polypeptide(L)'
;MNFINKTYSLTILVCLFFGTVYAQTELKNKIVDFSTMIPIESASIYVQNTTTGTISNADGKFVLLVPNAMQNDTLVISSIGYKSYKIPVKEFNNTEEIFLEEDIASLDEVLLVGEPRPKTGNDIVLKMISKLPDNLPELPFLEKGFLRHKEQNKKEFKWLIESAITLYDSSAQSPAYKNLKINVDEMRKSYDLRDVDSLLAYTAYLKQHGNKNLRAKNLKRDTIKTAALVKAIKWNDTRTNGLENLFEGKLNLLRNTKSERALFGKHVLDYHQFKLDTVLVDNERKIYKIKILEGEDYINLETPGIFNDGYVANGWLYVYWDTYAVKKIEYELIASSEAQKNRSKILFDTQVNHKLEITYMEYDSKMYVNYVSYETPKLVNVGAKVPKTDDPEAEQRAKDERFYKTIQEILFTEVILDPEAIDTKLKNDWDSNIFAIKPYNKDFWNNYNTLLESEEDEKLIQDLTKRSSLFKD
;
A
#
# COMPACT_ATOMS: atom_id res chain seq x y z
N MET A 1 -7.76 -56.10 63.18
CA MET A 1 -8.23 -56.50 61.84
C MET A 1 -8.20 -55.27 60.95
N ASN A 2 -7.40 -55.32 59.89
CA ASN A 2 -6.91 -54.19 59.10
C ASN A 2 -8.02 -53.33 58.49
N PHE A 3 -7.92 -52.01 58.65
CA PHE A 3 -8.50 -51.06 57.71
C PHE A 3 -7.40 -50.20 57.09
N ILE A 4 -7.35 -50.27 55.77
CA ILE A 4 -6.33 -49.78 54.87
C ILE A 4 -6.53 -48.27 54.69
N ASN A 5 -5.61 -47.45 55.21
CA ASN A 5 -5.54 -46.03 54.84
C ASN A 5 -4.82 -45.93 53.49
N LYS A 6 -5.59 -45.77 52.41
CA LYS A 6 -5.08 -45.37 51.09
C LYS A 6 -4.56 -43.94 51.17
N THR A 7 -3.25 -43.77 51.19
CA THR A 7 -2.58 -42.51 50.89
C THR A 7 -2.80 -42.20 49.40
N TYR A 8 -3.70 -41.27 49.09
CA TYR A 8 -3.76 -40.68 47.75
C TYR A 8 -2.57 -39.72 47.61
N SER A 9 -1.56 -40.14 46.86
CA SER A 9 -0.46 -39.27 46.44
C SER A 9 -1.03 -38.26 45.45
N LEU A 10 -1.21 -37.01 45.88
CA LEU A 10 -1.62 -35.89 45.04
C LEU A 10 -0.44 -35.49 44.16
N THR A 11 -0.26 -36.18 43.03
CA THR A 11 0.70 -35.74 42.01
C THR A 11 0.16 -34.48 41.34
N ILE A 12 0.60 -33.34 41.85
CA ILE A 12 0.50 -32.04 41.18
C ILE A 12 1.31 -32.14 39.88
N LEU A 13 0.62 -32.26 38.74
CA LEU A 13 1.19 -32.00 37.42
C LEU A 13 0.84 -30.55 37.06
N VAL A 14 1.63 -29.60 37.57
CA VAL A 14 1.64 -28.24 37.01
C VAL A 14 2.35 -28.36 35.66
N CYS A 15 1.57 -28.50 34.58
CA CYS A 15 2.05 -28.17 33.25
C CYS A 15 2.34 -26.66 33.24
N LEU A 16 3.58 -26.30 33.56
CA LEU A 16 4.16 -25.01 33.20
C LEU A 16 4.22 -24.96 31.66
N PHE A 17 3.09 -24.61 31.04
CA PHE A 17 3.12 -23.96 29.75
C PHE A 17 3.81 -22.61 29.96
N PHE A 18 5.13 -22.60 29.82
CA PHE A 18 5.87 -21.38 29.54
C PHE A 18 5.41 -20.92 28.16
N GLY A 19 4.31 -20.17 28.12
CA GLY A 19 4.04 -19.30 26.99
C GLY A 19 5.24 -18.38 26.86
N THR A 20 6.00 -18.47 25.78
CA THR A 20 7.02 -17.49 25.46
C THR A 20 6.29 -16.20 25.13
N VAL A 21 6.08 -15.37 26.16
CA VAL A 21 5.70 -13.97 25.96
C VAL A 21 6.94 -13.30 25.38
N TYR A 22 6.94 -13.13 24.06
CA TYR A 22 7.93 -12.28 23.41
C TYR A 22 7.66 -10.85 23.87
N ALA A 23 8.42 -10.40 24.87
CA ALA A 23 8.40 -9.00 25.26
C ALA A 23 9.00 -8.17 24.11
N GLN A 24 8.26 -7.15 23.68
CA GLN A 24 8.65 -6.19 22.66
C GLN A 24 8.72 -4.81 23.32
N THR A 25 9.64 -3.97 22.87
CA THR A 25 9.75 -2.59 23.30
C THR A 25 9.05 -1.69 22.28
N GLU A 26 8.13 -0.84 22.76
CA GLU A 26 7.44 0.14 21.93
C GLU A 26 8.28 1.42 21.82
N LEU A 27 8.66 1.77 20.60
CA LEU A 27 9.29 3.04 20.24
C LEU A 27 8.26 3.92 19.57
N LYS A 28 8.07 5.14 20.06
CA LYS A 28 7.13 6.10 19.48
C LYS A 28 7.59 7.52 19.70
N ASN A 29 7.43 8.35 18.68
CA ASN A 29 7.65 9.77 18.78
C ASN A 29 7.15 10.51 17.55
N LYS A 30 7.49 11.80 17.45
CA LYS A 30 7.28 12.67 16.30
C LYS A 30 8.61 13.08 15.68
N ILE A 31 8.64 13.13 14.36
CA ILE A 31 9.77 13.55 13.53
C ILE A 31 9.40 14.87 12.87
N VAL A 32 10.24 15.88 13.05
CA VAL A 32 10.06 17.21 12.46
C VAL A 32 11.36 17.70 11.81
N ASP A 33 11.19 18.58 10.84
CA ASP A 33 12.29 19.34 10.26
C ASP A 33 12.86 20.31 11.30
N PHE A 34 14.18 20.29 11.51
CA PHE A 34 14.85 21.10 12.52
C PHE A 34 14.66 22.61 12.32
N SER A 35 14.60 23.07 11.07
CA SER A 35 14.59 24.49 10.74
C SER A 35 13.19 25.09 10.75
N THR A 36 12.21 24.33 10.25
CA THR A 36 10.84 24.78 10.00
C THR A 36 9.85 24.26 11.04
N MET A 37 10.22 23.24 11.82
CA MET A 37 9.35 22.51 12.76
C MET A 37 8.15 21.83 12.09
N ILE A 38 8.18 21.70 10.75
CA ILE A 38 7.13 21.03 9.99
C ILE A 38 7.31 19.51 10.16
N PRO A 39 6.22 18.74 10.37
CA PRO A 39 6.31 17.29 10.43
C PRO A 39 6.85 16.66 9.16
N ILE A 40 7.66 15.62 9.31
CA ILE A 40 8.21 14.85 8.18
C ILE A 40 7.37 13.59 8.01
N GLU A 41 6.51 13.60 7.00
CA GLU A 41 5.72 12.44 6.56
C GLU A 41 6.59 11.41 5.81
N SER A 42 6.25 10.13 5.92
CA SER A 42 6.92 9.02 5.22
C SER A 42 8.42 8.89 5.50
N ALA A 43 8.91 9.39 6.64
CA ALA A 43 10.26 9.08 7.13
C ALA A 43 10.33 7.57 7.43
N SER A 44 11.46 6.94 7.10
CA SER A 44 11.72 5.53 7.39
C SER A 44 12.28 5.38 8.80
N ILE A 45 11.69 4.50 9.62
CA ILE A 45 12.15 4.18 10.98
C ILE A 45 12.37 2.68 11.04
N TYR A 46 13.61 2.22 11.20
CA TYR A 46 13.93 0.79 11.13
C TYR A 46 15.14 0.41 11.98
N VAL A 47 15.23 -0.85 12.38
CA VAL A 47 16.40 -1.42 13.03
C VAL A 47 17.39 -1.88 11.95
N GLN A 48 18.62 -1.37 12.00
CA GLN A 48 19.64 -1.58 10.97
C GLN A 48 19.89 -3.08 10.71
N ASN A 49 20.03 -3.45 9.43
CA ASN A 49 20.23 -4.83 8.96
C ASN A 49 19.09 -5.81 9.29
N THR A 50 17.90 -5.29 9.59
CA THR A 50 16.70 -6.10 9.80
C THR A 50 15.58 -5.60 8.89
N THR A 51 14.47 -6.33 8.87
CA THR A 51 13.22 -5.92 8.21
C THR A 51 12.27 -5.21 9.18
N THR A 52 12.63 -5.09 10.46
CA THR A 52 11.79 -4.49 11.49
C THR A 52 11.81 -2.98 11.34
N GLY A 53 10.71 -2.43 10.85
CA GLY A 53 10.55 -1.00 10.65
C GLY A 53 9.11 -0.54 10.49
N THR A 54 8.95 0.76 10.40
CA THR A 54 7.70 1.49 10.20
C THR A 54 7.98 2.79 9.44
N ILE A 55 6.95 3.57 9.17
CA ILE A 55 7.05 4.91 8.60
C ILE A 55 6.33 5.93 9.48
N SER A 56 6.70 7.20 9.36
CA SER A 56 5.92 8.29 9.97
C SER A 56 4.66 8.60 9.16
N ASN A 57 3.59 8.97 9.85
CA ASN A 57 2.34 9.42 9.26
C ASN A 57 2.41 10.90 8.81
N ALA A 58 1.29 11.45 8.32
CA ALA A 58 1.18 12.85 7.89
C ALA A 58 1.51 13.88 8.99
N ASP A 59 1.38 13.51 10.27
CA ASP A 59 1.72 14.36 11.42
C ASP A 59 3.17 14.13 11.90
N GLY A 60 3.98 13.38 11.15
CA GLY A 60 5.35 13.00 11.48
C GLY A 60 5.46 12.01 12.64
N LYS A 61 4.35 11.47 13.15
CA LYS A 61 4.33 10.52 14.27
C LYS A 61 4.58 9.10 13.77
N PHE A 62 5.21 8.28 14.60
CA PHE A 62 5.41 6.85 14.34
C PHE A 62 5.27 6.01 15.61
N VAL A 63 4.99 4.72 15.40
CA VAL A 63 5.07 3.67 16.43
C VAL A 63 5.75 2.45 15.81
N LEU A 64 6.73 1.88 16.51
CA LEU A 64 7.45 0.68 16.12
C LEU A 64 7.58 -0.26 17.32
N LEU A 65 7.08 -1.50 17.20
CA LEU A 65 7.37 -2.55 18.18
C LEU A 65 8.64 -3.29 17.77
N VAL A 66 9.64 -3.28 18.67
CA VAL A 66 10.95 -3.89 18.45
C VAL A 66 11.10 -5.12 19.36
N PRO A 67 11.45 -6.31 18.84
CA PRO A 67 11.75 -7.47 19.66
C PRO A 67 12.90 -7.19 20.64
N ASN A 68 12.78 -7.67 21.88
CA ASN A 68 13.83 -7.46 22.89
C ASN A 68 15.22 -8.01 22.51
N ALA A 69 15.29 -8.95 21.57
CA ALA A 69 16.55 -9.45 21.03
C ALA A 69 17.37 -8.34 20.32
N MET A 70 16.71 -7.28 19.85
CA MET A 70 17.29 -6.18 19.07
C MET A 70 17.59 -4.92 19.89
N GLN A 71 17.52 -4.98 21.24
CA GLN A 71 17.72 -3.80 22.10
C GLN A 71 19.12 -3.17 21.98
N ASN A 72 20.13 -3.94 21.57
CA ASN A 72 21.49 -3.45 21.36
C ASN A 72 21.78 -3.05 19.91
N ASP A 73 20.81 -3.24 19.00
CA ASP A 73 20.95 -2.87 17.61
C ASP A 73 20.71 -1.36 17.42
N THR A 74 21.05 -0.85 16.24
CA THR A 74 20.93 0.57 15.91
C THR A 74 19.58 0.86 15.28
N LEU A 75 18.80 1.75 15.90
CA LEU A 75 17.64 2.39 15.29
C LEU A 75 18.13 3.45 14.31
N VAL A 76 17.61 3.42 13.08
CA VAL A 76 17.86 4.41 12.04
C VAL A 76 16.55 5.11 11.70
N ILE A 77 16.58 6.44 11.71
CA ILE A 77 15.50 7.30 11.26
C ILE A 77 16.03 8.13 10.11
N SER A 78 15.48 7.92 8.91
CA SER A 78 15.95 8.58 7.69
C SER A 78 14.81 9.16 6.87
N SER A 79 15.10 10.27 6.20
CA SER A 79 14.22 10.86 5.19
C SER A 79 15.09 11.38 4.04
N ILE A 80 14.58 11.29 2.82
CA ILE A 80 15.30 11.74 1.63
C ILE A 80 15.51 13.26 1.72
N GLY A 81 16.75 13.71 1.61
CA GLY A 81 17.14 15.12 1.75
C GLY A 81 17.50 15.53 3.18
N TYR A 82 17.58 14.59 4.13
CA TYR A 82 17.89 14.84 5.53
C TYR A 82 19.06 13.99 6.03
N LYS A 83 19.76 14.49 7.05
CA LYS A 83 20.74 13.70 7.80
C LYS A 83 20.00 12.63 8.61
N SER A 84 20.43 11.37 8.49
CA SER A 84 19.86 10.29 9.30
C SER A 84 20.18 10.46 10.78
N TYR A 85 19.19 10.18 11.61
CA TYR A 85 19.35 10.04 13.05
C TYR A 85 19.59 8.56 13.39
N LYS A 86 20.64 8.26 14.17
CA LYS A 86 21.06 6.90 14.51
C LYS A 86 21.33 6.80 16.02
N ILE A 87 20.73 5.83 16.69
CA ILE A 87 20.89 5.60 18.13
C ILE A 87 20.69 4.12 18.47
N PRO A 88 21.35 3.54 19.49
CA PRO A 88 20.99 2.22 19.98
C PRO A 88 19.54 2.16 20.45
N VAL A 89 18.81 1.07 20.14
CA VAL A 89 17.38 0.91 20.49
C VAL A 89 17.12 1.13 21.98
N LYS A 90 17.95 0.55 22.86
CA LYS A 90 17.83 0.70 24.32
C LYS A 90 18.03 2.12 24.84
N GLU A 91 18.62 3.01 24.04
CA GLU A 91 18.92 4.40 24.39
C GLU A 91 17.86 5.37 23.85
N PHE A 92 16.90 4.88 23.05
CA PHE A 92 15.84 5.71 22.48
C PHE A 92 14.91 6.25 23.58
N ASN A 93 14.74 7.58 23.60
CA ASN A 93 13.84 8.25 24.53
C ASN A 93 12.49 8.59 23.87
N ASN A 94 11.42 7.92 24.32
CA ASN A 94 10.05 8.18 23.86
C ASN A 94 9.50 9.57 24.26
N THR A 95 10.21 10.38 25.05
CA THR A 95 9.75 11.71 25.48
C THR A 95 10.32 12.87 24.67
N GLU A 96 11.28 12.64 23.78
CA GLU A 96 12.00 13.70 23.06
C GLU A 96 11.71 13.67 21.56
N GLU A 97 11.19 14.75 21.00
CA GLU A 97 10.98 14.86 19.55
C GLU A 97 12.29 14.67 18.77
N ILE A 98 12.19 14.07 17.59
CA ILE A 98 13.33 13.87 16.71
C ILE A 98 13.35 15.00 15.69
N PHE A 99 14.49 15.67 15.63
CA PHE A 99 14.75 16.74 14.68
C PHE A 99 15.69 16.22 13.59
N LEU A 100 15.25 16.29 12.34
CA LEU A 100 16.11 16.01 11.20
C LEU A 100 16.56 17.33 10.56
N GLU A 101 17.86 17.45 10.33
CA GLU A 101 18.44 18.57 9.60
C GLU A 101 18.48 18.24 8.10
N GLU A 102 18.12 19.20 7.25
CA GLU A 102 18.31 19.06 5.81
C GLU A 102 19.79 18.77 5.49
N ASP A 103 20.02 17.88 4.54
CA ASP A 103 21.34 17.51 4.05
C ASP A 103 21.45 17.83 2.55
N ILE A 104 22.30 18.79 2.23
CA ILE A 104 22.53 19.22 0.86
C ILE A 104 23.61 18.32 0.26
N ALA A 105 23.23 17.48 -0.70
CA ALA A 105 24.21 16.69 -1.42
C ALA A 105 25.16 17.60 -2.21
N SER A 106 26.45 17.59 -1.85
CA SER A 106 27.48 18.16 -2.71
C SER A 106 27.61 17.34 -4.00
N LEU A 107 27.43 17.98 -5.15
CA LEU A 107 27.74 17.45 -6.47
C LEU A 107 29.25 17.49 -6.74
N ASP A 108 30.06 16.95 -5.83
CA ASP A 108 31.47 16.74 -6.14
C ASP A 108 31.58 15.72 -7.29
N GLU A 109 32.29 16.12 -8.35
CA GLU A 109 32.59 15.29 -9.51
C GLU A 109 33.42 14.10 -9.02
N VAL A 110 32.78 12.96 -8.81
CA VAL A 110 33.48 11.73 -8.42
C VAL A 110 34.29 11.25 -9.62
N LEU A 111 35.56 11.68 -9.68
CA LEU A 111 36.59 11.33 -10.66
C LEU A 111 37.12 9.88 -10.49
N LEU A 112 36.30 8.97 -9.96
CA LEU A 112 36.75 7.65 -9.49
C LEU A 112 35.91 6.47 -9.99
N VAL A 113 35.28 6.57 -11.15
CA VAL A 113 34.70 5.40 -11.83
C VAL A 113 35.06 5.44 -13.31
N GLY A 114 35.72 4.40 -13.81
CA GLY A 114 36.14 4.28 -15.22
C GLY A 114 34.97 4.13 -16.22
N GLU A 115 33.72 4.12 -15.76
CA GLU A 115 32.53 4.11 -16.63
C GLU A 115 31.90 5.52 -16.72
N PRO A 116 31.60 6.01 -17.93
CA PRO A 116 30.87 7.25 -18.10
C PRO A 116 29.47 7.14 -17.49
N ARG A 117 29.17 8.03 -16.55
CA ARG A 117 27.87 8.13 -15.89
C ARG A 117 26.80 8.66 -16.85
N PRO A 118 25.56 8.16 -16.79
CA PRO A 118 24.41 8.78 -17.46
C PRO A 118 24.28 10.26 -17.11
N LYS A 119 24.00 11.10 -18.12
CA LYS A 119 23.88 12.56 -17.94
C LYS A 119 22.45 13.06 -17.95
N THR A 120 21.54 12.35 -18.62
CA THR A 120 20.13 12.75 -18.74
C THR A 120 19.25 11.91 -17.81
N GLY A 121 18.06 12.42 -17.48
CA GLY A 121 17.08 11.66 -16.69
C GLY A 121 16.67 10.35 -17.39
N ASN A 122 16.48 10.40 -18.72
CA ASN A 122 16.17 9.22 -19.52
C ASN A 122 17.27 8.15 -19.41
N ASP A 123 18.54 8.54 -19.57
CA ASP A 123 19.65 7.58 -19.48
C ASP A 123 19.77 6.96 -18.09
N ILE A 124 19.53 7.73 -17.02
CA ILE A 124 19.53 7.22 -15.64
C ILE A 124 18.41 6.20 -15.46
N VAL A 125 17.20 6.48 -15.95
CA VAL A 125 16.05 5.56 -15.83
C VAL A 125 16.25 4.29 -16.67
N LEU A 126 16.77 4.40 -17.90
CA LEU A 126 17.11 3.23 -18.71
C LEU A 126 18.19 2.36 -18.04
N LYS A 127 19.20 2.99 -17.43
CA LYS A 127 20.21 2.28 -16.64
C LYS A 127 19.60 1.61 -15.40
N MET A 128 18.71 2.30 -14.68
CA MET A 128 17.95 1.75 -13.55
C MET A 128 17.14 0.51 -13.97
N ILE A 129 16.39 0.58 -15.07
CA ILE A 129 15.61 -0.56 -15.57
C ILE A 129 16.54 -1.74 -15.91
N SER A 130 17.68 -1.47 -16.55
CA SER A 130 18.68 -2.51 -16.86
C SER A 130 19.28 -3.18 -15.62
N LYS A 131 19.22 -2.49 -14.46
CA LYS A 131 19.76 -2.94 -13.17
C LYS A 131 18.71 -3.58 -12.26
N LEU A 132 17.44 -3.66 -12.68
CA LEU A 132 16.40 -4.33 -11.90
C LEU A 132 16.70 -5.81 -11.58
N PRO A 133 17.31 -6.63 -12.47
CA PRO A 133 17.70 -7.99 -12.09
C PRO A 133 18.71 -8.02 -10.94
N ASP A 134 19.70 -7.13 -10.97
CA ASP A 134 20.70 -7.02 -9.92
C ASP A 134 20.07 -6.56 -8.59
N ASN A 135 19.10 -5.64 -8.65
CA ASN A 135 18.56 -4.95 -7.48
C ASN A 135 17.29 -5.57 -6.89
N LEU A 136 16.49 -6.32 -7.66
CA LEU A 136 15.26 -6.96 -7.18
C LEU A 136 15.48 -8.42 -6.76
N PRO A 137 14.61 -9.01 -5.90
CA PRO A 137 14.75 -10.39 -5.47
C PRO A 137 14.60 -11.37 -6.63
N GLU A 138 15.56 -12.28 -6.74
CA GLU A 138 15.60 -13.30 -7.79
C GLU A 138 15.14 -14.67 -7.31
N LEU A 139 15.22 -14.91 -5.99
CA LEU A 139 14.81 -16.13 -5.31
C LEU A 139 13.43 -15.97 -4.64
N PRO A 140 12.73 -17.08 -4.33
CA PRO A 140 11.46 -17.03 -3.64
C PRO A 140 11.57 -16.36 -2.27
N PHE A 141 10.57 -15.55 -1.92
CA PHE A 141 10.47 -14.91 -0.61
C PHE A 141 9.01 -14.74 -0.18
N LEU A 142 8.82 -14.46 1.11
CA LEU A 142 7.57 -13.95 1.65
C LEU A 142 7.77 -12.54 2.20
N GLU A 143 6.78 -11.69 2.03
CA GLU A 143 6.64 -10.41 2.73
C GLU A 143 5.37 -10.45 3.59
N LYS A 144 5.50 -10.17 4.89
CA LYS A 144 4.32 -9.93 5.75
C LYS A 144 4.09 -8.44 5.90
N GLY A 145 2.83 -8.03 5.84
CA GLY A 145 2.50 -6.61 5.93
C GLY A 145 1.10 -6.33 6.45
N PHE A 146 0.92 -5.09 6.89
CA PHE A 146 -0.36 -4.52 7.28
C PHE A 146 -0.96 -3.74 6.11
N LEU A 147 -2.22 -4.00 5.81
CA LEU A 147 -3.02 -3.24 4.85
C LEU A 147 -4.09 -2.46 5.59
N ARG A 148 -4.25 -1.18 5.25
CA ARG A 148 -5.42 -0.35 5.53
C ARG A 148 -6.08 0.07 4.22
N HIS A 149 -7.35 -0.26 4.06
CA HIS A 149 -8.19 0.14 2.94
C HIS A 149 -9.32 1.04 3.44
N LYS A 150 -9.39 2.25 2.89
CA LYS A 150 -10.35 3.30 3.23
C LYS A 150 -11.19 3.65 2.01
N GLU A 151 -12.50 3.76 2.18
CA GLU A 151 -13.38 4.43 1.20
C GLU A 151 -14.09 5.59 1.88
N GLN A 152 -14.02 6.77 1.26
CA GLN A 152 -14.68 7.98 1.74
C GLN A 152 -15.32 8.77 0.61
N ASN A 153 -16.40 9.48 0.91
CA ASN A 153 -16.92 10.53 0.04
C ASN A 153 -16.25 11.88 0.39
N LYS A 154 -16.78 13.00 -0.12
CA LYS A 154 -16.25 14.33 0.18
C LYS A 154 -16.47 14.82 1.63
N LYS A 155 -17.32 14.15 2.40
CA LYS A 155 -17.79 14.58 3.73
C LYS A 155 -17.39 13.63 4.84
N GLU A 156 -17.35 12.34 4.56
CA GLU A 156 -17.25 11.30 5.58
C GLU A 156 -16.68 9.99 5.06
N PHE A 157 -16.11 9.23 6.01
CA PHE A 157 -15.72 7.84 5.82
C PHE A 157 -16.94 6.95 5.64
N LYS A 158 -16.82 6.00 4.71
CA LYS A 158 -17.86 5.02 4.38
C LYS A 158 -17.47 3.61 4.75
N TRP A 159 -16.18 3.29 4.64
CA TRP A 159 -15.72 1.94 4.93
C TRP A 159 -14.24 1.90 5.29
N LEU A 160 -13.91 1.10 6.31
CA LEU A 160 -12.56 0.79 6.74
C LEU A 160 -12.37 -0.72 6.77
N ILE A 161 -11.31 -1.21 6.14
CA ILE A 161 -10.85 -2.59 6.23
C ILE A 161 -9.37 -2.56 6.58
N GLU A 162 -9.00 -3.35 7.57
CA GLU A 162 -7.62 -3.57 7.94
C GLU A 162 -7.32 -5.06 7.87
N SER A 163 -6.13 -5.41 7.39
CA SER A 163 -5.75 -6.80 7.16
C SER A 163 -4.27 -7.02 7.41
N ALA A 164 -3.92 -8.12 8.05
CA ALA A 164 -2.58 -8.68 7.96
C ALA A 164 -2.53 -9.52 6.69
N ILE A 165 -1.52 -9.28 5.86
CA ILE A 165 -1.34 -9.97 4.59
C ILE A 165 0.03 -10.64 4.52
N THR A 166 0.09 -11.74 3.78
CA THR A 166 1.32 -12.38 3.34
C THR A 166 1.36 -12.35 1.82
N LEU A 167 2.39 -11.73 1.26
CA LEU A 167 2.74 -11.80 -0.15
C LEU A 167 3.82 -12.87 -0.33
N TYR A 168 3.64 -13.74 -1.31
CA TYR A 168 4.67 -14.63 -1.82
C TYR A 168 5.05 -14.18 -3.21
N ASP A 169 6.33 -14.22 -3.52
CA ASP A 169 6.82 -14.05 -4.88
C ASP A 169 7.95 -15.05 -5.15
N SER A 170 7.87 -15.77 -6.27
CA SER A 170 8.92 -16.71 -6.65
C SER A 170 10.15 -16.02 -7.24
N SER A 171 9.97 -14.88 -7.93
CA SER A 171 11.03 -14.11 -8.56
C SER A 171 10.48 -12.88 -9.29
N ALA A 172 11.11 -11.73 -9.10
CA ALA A 172 10.85 -10.52 -9.89
C ALA A 172 11.10 -10.69 -11.40
N GLN A 173 11.83 -11.75 -11.77
CA GLN A 173 12.19 -12.05 -13.16
C GLN A 173 11.10 -12.78 -13.94
N SER A 174 10.05 -13.25 -13.26
CA SER A 174 8.95 -14.03 -13.85
C SER A 174 7.62 -13.26 -13.79
N PRO A 175 6.64 -13.55 -14.66
CA PRO A 175 5.36 -12.84 -14.66
C PRO A 175 4.59 -13.00 -13.33
N ALA A 176 4.15 -11.90 -12.73
CA ALA A 176 3.52 -11.89 -11.41
C ALA A 176 2.27 -12.78 -11.32
N TYR A 177 1.37 -12.74 -12.30
CA TYR A 177 0.11 -13.51 -12.32
C TYR A 177 0.26 -15.05 -12.22
N LYS A 178 1.48 -15.59 -12.32
CA LYS A 178 1.78 -17.02 -12.10
C LYS A 178 2.67 -17.28 -10.87
N ASN A 179 3.31 -16.24 -10.35
CA ASN A 179 4.48 -16.36 -9.47
C ASN A 179 4.32 -15.57 -8.18
N LEU A 180 3.36 -14.66 -8.14
CA LEU A 180 2.96 -13.87 -6.99
C LEU A 180 1.68 -14.48 -6.43
N LYS A 181 1.61 -14.60 -5.10
CA LYS A 181 0.38 -14.96 -4.40
C LYS A 181 0.19 -14.02 -3.22
N ILE A 182 -1.06 -13.73 -2.89
CA ILE A 182 -1.40 -12.89 -1.74
C ILE A 182 -2.39 -13.64 -0.88
N ASN A 183 -2.14 -13.67 0.41
CA ASN A 183 -3.06 -14.19 1.40
C ASN A 183 -3.43 -13.09 2.39
N VAL A 184 -4.72 -12.96 2.66
CA VAL A 184 -5.21 -12.21 3.83
C VAL A 184 -5.19 -13.16 5.02
N ASP A 185 -4.25 -12.98 5.95
CA ASP A 185 -4.10 -13.85 7.10
C ASP A 185 -5.16 -13.55 8.15
N GLU A 186 -5.26 -12.28 8.55
CA GLU A 186 -6.22 -11.76 9.54
C GLU A 186 -6.88 -10.51 9.00
N MET A 187 -8.12 -10.22 9.41
CA MET A 187 -8.81 -8.99 9.02
C MET A 187 -9.72 -8.45 10.12
N ARG A 188 -9.94 -7.14 10.09
CA ARG A 188 -10.99 -6.46 10.85
C ARG A 188 -11.57 -5.35 9.97
N LYS A 189 -12.86 -5.09 10.09
CA LYS A 189 -13.52 -4.09 9.24
C LYS A 189 -14.70 -3.43 9.91
N SER A 190 -14.89 -2.16 9.58
CA SER A 190 -16.08 -1.39 9.94
C SER A 190 -17.33 -1.93 9.28
N TYR A 191 -18.47 -1.45 9.77
CA TYR A 191 -19.69 -1.51 8.98
C TYR A 191 -19.47 -0.80 7.64
N ASP A 192 -20.03 -1.41 6.60
CA ASP A 192 -20.06 -0.84 5.26
C ASP A 192 -21.22 0.16 5.20
N LEU A 193 -20.90 1.46 5.23
CA LEU A 193 -21.87 2.57 5.16
C LEU A 193 -22.02 3.14 3.75
N ARG A 194 -21.50 2.43 2.74
CA ARG A 194 -21.53 2.86 1.34
C ARG A 194 -22.93 2.78 0.74
N ASP A 195 -23.32 3.80 -0.02
CA ASP A 195 -24.54 3.78 -0.84
C ASP A 195 -24.23 3.26 -2.25
N VAL A 196 -24.04 1.95 -2.36
CA VAL A 196 -23.67 1.29 -3.62
C VAL A 196 -24.91 1.03 -4.48
N ASP A 197 -24.88 1.48 -5.73
CA ASP A 197 -25.90 1.11 -6.71
C ASP A 197 -25.78 -0.38 -7.08
N SER A 198 -26.59 -1.20 -6.42
CA SER A 198 -26.66 -2.64 -6.65
C SER A 198 -27.00 -3.03 -8.10
N LEU A 199 -27.79 -2.23 -8.82
CA LEU A 199 -28.14 -2.50 -10.22
C LEU A 199 -26.99 -2.15 -11.15
N LEU A 200 -26.23 -1.10 -10.86
CA LEU A 200 -25.00 -0.77 -11.58
C LEU A 200 -23.99 -1.92 -11.48
N ALA A 201 -23.69 -2.39 -10.26
CA ALA A 201 -22.77 -3.50 -10.02
C ALA A 201 -23.27 -4.79 -10.72
N TYR A 202 -24.55 -5.11 -10.60
CA TYR A 202 -25.14 -6.30 -11.24
C TYR A 202 -25.13 -6.22 -12.77
N THR A 203 -25.35 -5.03 -13.34
CA THR A 203 -25.22 -4.82 -14.80
C THR A 203 -23.80 -5.06 -15.26
N ALA A 204 -22.80 -4.53 -14.55
CA ALA A 204 -21.39 -4.75 -14.88
C ALA A 204 -21.03 -6.23 -14.80
N TYR A 205 -21.52 -6.94 -13.77
CA TYR A 205 -21.34 -8.38 -13.60
C TYR A 205 -21.89 -9.16 -14.80
N LEU A 206 -23.14 -8.89 -15.21
CA LEU A 206 -23.78 -9.58 -16.34
C LEU A 206 -23.11 -9.27 -17.68
N LYS A 207 -22.62 -8.05 -17.89
CA LYS A 207 -21.85 -7.69 -19.09
C LYS A 207 -20.56 -8.51 -19.21
N GLN A 208 -19.84 -8.66 -18.11
CA GLN A 208 -18.61 -9.45 -18.09
C GLN A 208 -18.88 -10.93 -18.42
N HIS A 209 -20.03 -11.46 -18.02
CA HIS A 209 -20.42 -12.86 -18.21
C HIS A 209 -21.30 -13.12 -19.44
N GLY A 210 -21.30 -12.22 -20.42
CA GLY A 210 -21.82 -12.48 -21.77
C GLY A 210 -22.89 -11.50 -22.28
N ASN A 211 -23.61 -10.80 -21.41
CA ASN A 211 -24.68 -9.89 -21.85
C ASN A 211 -24.18 -8.47 -22.12
N LYS A 212 -23.36 -8.31 -23.17
CA LYS A 212 -22.61 -7.07 -23.47
C LYS A 212 -23.50 -5.83 -23.68
N ASN A 213 -24.73 -5.99 -24.17
CA ASN A 213 -25.64 -4.90 -24.52
C ASN A 213 -26.59 -4.46 -23.39
N LEU A 214 -26.54 -5.11 -22.23
CA LEU A 214 -27.41 -4.81 -21.10
C LEU A 214 -27.16 -3.40 -20.55
N ARG A 215 -28.20 -2.68 -20.13
CA ARG A 215 -28.07 -1.43 -19.37
C ARG A 215 -28.82 -1.56 -18.04
N ALA A 216 -28.41 -0.82 -17.01
CA ALA A 216 -29.04 -0.87 -15.70
C ALA A 216 -30.55 -0.58 -15.76
N LYS A 217 -30.98 0.33 -16.63
CA LYS A 217 -32.40 0.64 -16.89
C LYS A 217 -33.24 -0.53 -17.42
N ASN A 218 -32.60 -1.60 -17.90
CA ASN A 218 -33.27 -2.81 -18.38
C ASN A 218 -33.57 -3.80 -17.25
N LEU A 219 -33.07 -3.54 -16.03
CA LEU A 219 -33.21 -4.40 -14.88
C LEU A 219 -34.22 -3.83 -13.89
N LYS A 220 -34.93 -4.71 -13.19
CA LYS A 220 -35.84 -4.35 -12.09
C LYS A 220 -35.34 -5.01 -10.81
N ARG A 221 -35.05 -4.20 -9.78
CA ARG A 221 -34.40 -4.65 -8.54
C ARG A 221 -35.20 -5.73 -7.80
N ASP A 222 -36.51 -5.56 -7.73
CA ASP A 222 -37.47 -6.49 -7.12
C ASP A 222 -37.51 -7.87 -7.78
N THR A 223 -37.05 -7.99 -9.03
CA THR A 223 -36.97 -9.28 -9.74
C THR A 223 -35.67 -10.05 -9.50
N ILE A 224 -34.69 -9.45 -8.80
CA ILE A 224 -33.35 -10.02 -8.61
C ILE A 224 -33.17 -10.47 -7.16
N LYS A 225 -32.71 -11.71 -6.96
CA LYS A 225 -32.40 -12.22 -5.62
C LYS A 225 -31.32 -11.35 -4.96
N THR A 226 -31.52 -10.97 -3.69
CA THR A 226 -30.55 -10.19 -2.91
C THR A 226 -29.15 -10.81 -2.92
N ALA A 227 -29.04 -12.13 -2.82
CA ALA A 227 -27.76 -12.83 -2.87
C ALA A 227 -27.00 -12.59 -4.21
N ALA A 228 -27.69 -12.44 -5.33
CA ALA A 228 -27.08 -12.15 -6.63
C ALA A 228 -26.57 -10.70 -6.69
N LEU A 229 -27.30 -9.74 -6.12
CA LEU A 229 -26.86 -8.35 -6.00
C LEU A 229 -25.60 -8.25 -5.12
N VAL A 230 -25.62 -8.88 -3.94
CA VAL A 230 -24.47 -8.92 -3.03
C VAL A 230 -23.25 -9.55 -3.71
N LYS A 231 -23.44 -10.66 -4.45
CA LYS A 231 -22.36 -11.29 -5.22
C LYS A 231 -21.75 -10.33 -6.24
N ALA A 232 -22.58 -9.58 -6.96
CA ALA A 232 -22.10 -8.64 -7.96
C ALA A 232 -21.37 -7.43 -7.35
N ILE A 233 -21.82 -6.93 -6.20
CA ILE A 233 -21.11 -5.87 -5.45
C ILE A 233 -19.73 -6.35 -5.06
N LYS A 234 -19.62 -7.52 -4.41
CA LYS A 234 -18.33 -8.11 -4.01
C LYS A 234 -17.40 -8.35 -5.20
N TRP A 235 -17.94 -8.84 -6.32
CA TRP A 235 -17.17 -9.00 -7.55
C TRP A 235 -16.65 -7.65 -8.08
N ASN A 236 -17.46 -6.59 -8.03
CA ASN A 236 -17.04 -5.26 -8.48
C ASN A 236 -16.01 -4.62 -7.54
N ASP A 237 -16.12 -4.81 -6.23
CA ASP A 237 -15.10 -4.39 -5.27
C ASP A 237 -13.75 -5.09 -5.56
N THR A 238 -13.78 -6.42 -5.73
CA THR A 238 -12.59 -7.22 -6.03
C THR A 238 -11.94 -6.80 -7.35
N ARG A 239 -12.72 -6.64 -8.42
CA ARG A 239 -12.15 -6.31 -9.74
C ARG A 239 -11.60 -4.87 -9.83
N THR A 240 -11.98 -3.97 -8.91
CA THR A 240 -11.57 -2.55 -8.95
C THR A 240 -10.48 -2.23 -7.94
N ASN A 241 -10.53 -2.84 -6.75
CA ASN A 241 -9.63 -2.57 -5.63
C ASN A 241 -9.06 -3.84 -4.99
N GLY A 242 -9.18 -5.02 -5.63
CA GLY A 242 -8.50 -6.22 -5.17
C GLY A 242 -6.98 -6.07 -5.25
N LEU A 243 -6.26 -6.70 -4.31
CA LEU A 243 -4.80 -6.61 -4.22
C LEU A 243 -4.10 -7.17 -5.46
N GLU A 244 -4.67 -8.18 -6.11
CA GLU A 244 -4.15 -8.75 -7.36
C GLU A 244 -3.98 -7.68 -8.44
N ASN A 245 -4.94 -6.76 -8.60
CA ASN A 245 -4.83 -5.68 -9.58
C ASN A 245 -3.69 -4.71 -9.26
N LEU A 246 -3.42 -4.47 -7.97
CA LEU A 246 -2.35 -3.58 -7.54
C LEU A 246 -0.99 -4.23 -7.81
N PHE A 247 -0.80 -5.49 -7.42
CA PHE A 247 0.49 -6.16 -7.46
C PHE A 247 0.82 -6.82 -8.82
N GLU A 248 -0.17 -7.33 -9.55
CA GLU A 248 0.01 -7.96 -10.86
C GLU A 248 -0.23 -6.99 -12.03
N GLY A 249 -0.87 -5.85 -11.75
CA GLY A 249 -1.19 -4.86 -12.76
C GLY A 249 -0.01 -3.95 -13.14
N LYS A 250 -0.29 -3.05 -14.08
CA LYS A 250 0.69 -2.09 -14.62
C LYS A 250 1.18 -1.05 -13.60
N LEU A 251 0.43 -0.85 -12.51
CA LEU A 251 0.78 0.11 -11.46
C LEU A 251 1.86 -0.42 -10.51
N ASN A 252 2.17 -1.72 -10.50
CA ASN A 252 3.38 -2.22 -9.85
C ASN A 252 4.59 -2.05 -10.79
N LEU A 253 5.03 -0.78 -10.89
CA LEU A 253 5.87 -0.26 -11.98
C LEU A 253 7.16 -1.06 -12.19
N LEU A 254 7.87 -1.43 -11.13
CA LEU A 254 9.16 -2.14 -11.24
C LEU A 254 9.00 -3.65 -11.34
N ARG A 255 8.06 -4.23 -10.58
CA ARG A 255 7.87 -5.67 -10.50
C ARG A 255 7.43 -6.28 -11.84
N ASN A 256 6.64 -5.53 -12.60
CA ASN A 256 5.99 -6.03 -13.82
C ASN A 256 6.64 -5.52 -15.11
N THR A 257 7.85 -4.95 -15.06
CA THR A 257 8.58 -4.37 -16.21
C THR A 257 8.76 -5.30 -17.40
N LYS A 258 8.83 -6.62 -17.18
CA LYS A 258 8.94 -7.62 -18.24
C LYS A 258 7.64 -7.92 -18.98
N SER A 259 6.51 -7.42 -18.49
CA SER A 259 5.24 -7.55 -19.19
C SER A 259 5.27 -6.73 -20.48
N GLU A 260 4.71 -7.26 -21.57
CA GLU A 260 4.76 -6.66 -22.92
C GLU A 260 4.31 -5.18 -22.93
N ARG A 261 3.33 -4.83 -22.08
CA ARG A 261 2.74 -3.49 -21.98
C ARG A 261 2.97 -2.82 -20.63
N ALA A 262 4.09 -3.15 -19.97
CA ALA A 262 4.49 -2.52 -18.72
C ALA A 262 4.81 -1.04 -18.92
N LEU A 263 4.43 -0.20 -17.96
CA LEU A 263 4.68 1.25 -18.03
C LEU A 263 6.16 1.58 -17.97
N PHE A 264 6.94 0.80 -17.20
CA PHE A 264 8.39 0.93 -17.04
C PHE A 264 9.14 -0.18 -17.80
N GLY A 265 8.51 -0.73 -18.85
CA GLY A 265 9.09 -1.78 -19.69
C GLY A 265 9.94 -1.23 -20.85
N LYS A 266 10.06 -2.04 -21.91
CA LYS A 266 10.81 -1.71 -23.14
C LYS A 266 10.40 -0.36 -23.77
N HIS A 267 9.13 0.00 -23.63
CA HIS A 267 8.49 1.17 -24.22
C HIS A 267 8.32 2.33 -23.23
N VAL A 268 9.10 2.36 -22.14
CA VAL A 268 8.95 3.37 -21.09
C VAL A 268 9.01 4.81 -21.63
N LEU A 269 9.86 5.07 -22.63
CA LEU A 269 10.06 6.40 -23.20
C LEU A 269 8.92 6.86 -24.12
N ASP A 270 8.07 5.94 -24.59
CA ASP A 270 6.89 6.28 -25.39
C ASP A 270 5.85 6.97 -24.49
N TYR A 271 5.71 6.48 -23.26
CA TYR A 271 4.73 6.95 -22.28
C TYR A 271 5.25 7.98 -21.27
N HIS A 272 6.57 8.06 -21.09
CA HIS A 272 7.21 8.91 -20.09
C HIS A 272 8.46 9.57 -20.66
N GLN A 273 8.74 10.78 -20.21
CA GLN A 273 10.07 11.39 -20.33
C GLN A 273 10.61 11.67 -18.93
N PHE A 274 11.93 11.75 -18.79
CA PHE A 274 12.58 11.89 -17.49
C PHE A 274 13.63 13.00 -17.51
N LYS A 275 13.57 13.84 -16.49
CA LYS A 275 14.53 14.92 -16.27
C LYS A 275 15.18 14.77 -14.91
N LEU A 276 16.51 14.74 -14.87
CA LEU A 276 17.24 14.87 -13.61
C LEU A 276 16.95 16.25 -13.02
N ASP A 277 16.45 16.28 -11.79
CA ASP A 277 16.13 17.51 -11.06
C ASP A 277 17.29 17.91 -10.16
N THR A 278 17.66 17.01 -9.24
CA THR A 278 18.79 17.22 -8.34
C THR A 278 19.31 15.89 -7.81
N VAL A 279 20.37 15.96 -6.99
CA VAL A 279 20.86 14.86 -6.17
C VAL A 279 20.62 15.22 -4.72
N LEU A 280 20.12 14.26 -3.95
CA LEU A 280 19.87 14.38 -2.52
C LEU A 280 20.72 13.34 -1.77
N VAL A 281 20.58 13.33 -0.45
CA VAL A 281 21.13 12.29 0.42
C VAL A 281 19.98 11.48 1.02
N ASP A 282 20.16 10.17 1.13
CA ASP A 282 19.33 9.28 1.96
C ASP A 282 20.27 8.36 2.73
N ASN A 283 20.28 8.49 4.05
CA ASN A 283 21.16 7.71 4.93
C ASN A 283 22.63 7.68 4.46
N GLU A 284 23.21 8.87 4.30
CA GLU A 284 24.61 9.09 3.87
C GLU A 284 24.91 8.66 2.43
N ARG A 285 23.91 8.17 1.68
CA ARG A 285 24.06 7.76 0.27
C ARG A 285 23.49 8.82 -0.66
N LYS A 286 24.19 9.09 -1.75
CA LYS A 286 23.68 9.95 -2.83
C LYS A 286 22.49 9.28 -3.52
N ILE A 287 21.45 10.07 -3.80
CA ILE A 287 20.25 9.60 -4.49
C ILE A 287 19.84 10.60 -5.58
N TYR A 288 19.61 10.13 -6.80
CA TYR A 288 19.05 10.93 -7.87
C TYR A 288 17.58 11.21 -7.58
N LYS A 289 17.15 12.47 -7.68
CA LYS A 289 15.74 12.85 -7.79
C LYS A 289 15.42 13.15 -9.25
N ILE A 290 14.57 12.34 -9.85
CA ILE A 290 14.28 12.37 -11.29
C ILE A 290 12.80 12.69 -11.48
N LYS A 291 12.50 13.78 -12.18
CA LYS A 291 11.14 14.17 -12.54
C LYS A 291 10.60 13.25 -13.61
N ILE A 292 9.38 12.76 -13.41
CA ILE A 292 8.59 12.07 -14.44
C ILE A 292 7.77 13.13 -15.18
N LEU A 293 7.91 13.14 -16.51
CA LEU A 293 7.23 14.02 -17.45
C LEU A 293 6.37 13.17 -18.40
N GLU A 294 5.42 13.81 -19.08
CA GLU A 294 4.61 13.16 -20.11
C GLU A 294 5.46 12.67 -21.29
N GLY A 295 5.11 11.50 -21.82
CA GLY A 295 5.63 10.99 -23.10
C GLY A 295 4.83 11.48 -24.30
N GLU A 296 5.13 10.91 -25.47
CA GLU A 296 4.40 11.19 -26.71
C GLU A 296 3.04 10.46 -26.73
N ASP A 297 3.00 9.26 -26.15
CA ASP A 297 1.81 8.42 -26.10
C ASP A 297 1.08 8.52 -24.76
N TYR A 298 -0.25 8.42 -24.84
CA TYR A 298 -1.06 8.30 -23.63
C TYR A 298 -0.89 6.94 -22.96
N ILE A 299 -0.96 6.96 -21.63
CA ILE A 299 -0.94 5.78 -20.80
C ILE A 299 -2.34 5.14 -20.78
N ASN A 300 -2.36 3.84 -21.06
CA ASN A 300 -3.51 2.97 -20.93
C ASN A 300 -3.22 1.85 -19.90
N LEU A 301 -4.01 1.81 -18.83
CA LEU A 301 -3.87 0.79 -17.79
C LEU A 301 -4.44 -0.57 -18.21
N GLU A 302 -5.27 -0.61 -19.26
CA GLU A 302 -5.84 -1.80 -19.89
C GLU A 302 -6.54 -2.76 -18.91
N THR A 303 -7.19 -2.21 -17.89
CA THR A 303 -7.86 -3.05 -16.89
C THR A 303 -9.11 -3.67 -17.51
N PRO A 304 -9.28 -5.01 -17.48
CA PRO A 304 -10.39 -5.68 -18.14
C PRO A 304 -11.76 -5.11 -17.74
N GLY A 305 -12.53 -4.68 -18.74
CA GLY A 305 -13.87 -4.13 -18.53
C GLY A 305 -13.91 -2.77 -17.84
N ILE A 306 -12.79 -2.03 -17.81
CA ILE A 306 -12.68 -0.65 -17.30
C ILE A 306 -12.08 0.22 -18.39
N PHE A 307 -12.69 1.37 -18.64
CA PHE A 307 -12.08 2.39 -19.49
C PHE A 307 -11.10 3.20 -18.64
N ASN A 308 -9.81 3.08 -18.97
CA ASN A 308 -8.69 3.70 -18.27
C ASN A 308 -7.52 4.01 -19.24
N ASP A 309 -7.89 4.68 -20.32
CA ASP A 309 -6.99 5.16 -21.37
C ASP A 309 -6.94 6.70 -21.36
N GLY A 310 -5.89 7.28 -21.93
CA GLY A 310 -5.78 8.73 -22.11
C GLY A 310 -5.15 9.48 -20.93
N TYR A 311 -4.25 8.84 -20.19
CA TYR A 311 -3.53 9.48 -19.08
C TYR A 311 -2.13 9.96 -19.48
N VAL A 312 -1.59 10.91 -18.71
CA VAL A 312 -0.16 11.22 -18.66
C VAL A 312 0.35 11.06 -17.23
N ALA A 313 1.64 10.77 -17.10
CA ALA A 313 2.28 10.61 -15.81
C ALA A 313 2.85 11.92 -15.27
N ASN A 314 2.78 12.10 -13.96
CA ASN A 314 3.50 13.12 -13.21
C ASN A 314 4.08 12.48 -11.94
N GLY A 315 5.23 12.95 -11.47
CA GLY A 315 5.78 12.47 -10.22
C GLY A 315 7.30 12.49 -10.19
N TRP A 316 7.87 11.59 -9.39
CA TRP A 316 9.29 11.57 -9.05
C TRP A 316 9.80 10.13 -8.86
N LEU A 317 11.01 9.87 -9.32
CA LEU A 317 11.78 8.66 -9.01
C LEU A 317 12.98 9.04 -8.15
N TYR A 318 13.23 8.22 -7.13
CA TYR A 318 14.38 8.36 -6.24
C TYR A 318 15.25 7.11 -6.41
N VAL A 319 16.41 7.29 -7.03
CA VAL A 319 17.28 6.19 -7.49
C VAL A 319 18.66 6.34 -6.90
N TYR A 320 19.15 5.35 -6.16
CA TYR A 320 20.47 5.40 -5.54
C TYR A 320 21.55 5.60 -6.59
N TRP A 321 22.47 6.51 -6.28
CA TRP A 321 23.50 6.95 -7.21
C TRP A 321 24.47 5.82 -7.53
N ASP A 322 24.83 4.99 -6.56
CA ASP A 322 25.83 3.93 -6.71
C ASP A 322 25.30 2.67 -7.44
N THR A 323 24.13 2.18 -7.08
CA THR A 323 23.59 0.89 -7.54
C THR A 323 22.49 1.01 -8.59
N TYR A 324 21.96 2.22 -8.81
CA TYR A 324 20.73 2.45 -9.56
C TYR A 324 19.50 1.71 -8.98
N ALA A 325 19.56 1.30 -7.72
CA ALA A 325 18.41 0.74 -7.01
C ALA A 325 17.36 1.83 -6.73
N VAL A 326 16.08 1.50 -6.86
CA VAL A 326 15.00 2.46 -6.62
C VAL A 326 14.65 2.45 -5.13
N LYS A 327 14.69 3.61 -4.49
CA LYS A 327 14.28 3.79 -3.08
C LYS A 327 12.82 4.18 -2.96
N LYS A 328 12.35 5.08 -3.84
CA LYS A 328 10.98 5.61 -3.80
C LYS A 328 10.49 5.96 -5.21
N ILE A 329 9.19 5.78 -5.41
CA ILE A 329 8.45 6.22 -6.59
C ILE A 329 7.23 7.00 -6.11
N GLU A 330 7.07 8.20 -6.63
CA GLU A 330 5.83 8.99 -6.55
C GLU A 330 5.27 9.08 -7.96
N TYR A 331 4.03 8.65 -8.16
CA TYR A 331 3.45 8.47 -9.49
C TYR A 331 1.97 8.82 -9.53
N GLU A 332 1.62 9.77 -10.38
CA GLU A 332 0.26 10.23 -10.60
C GLU A 332 -0.13 10.02 -12.07
N LEU A 333 -1.34 9.53 -12.30
CA LEU A 333 -1.95 9.50 -13.63
C LEU A 333 -3.03 10.58 -13.73
N ILE A 334 -2.75 11.54 -14.60
CA ILE A 334 -3.59 12.70 -14.85
C ILE A 334 -4.30 12.50 -16.18
N ALA A 335 -5.62 12.66 -16.19
CA ALA A 335 -6.44 12.60 -17.38
C ALA A 335 -6.03 13.68 -18.39
N SER A 336 -5.66 13.26 -19.60
CA SER A 336 -5.07 14.14 -20.61
C SER A 336 -5.80 14.13 -21.95
N SER A 337 -6.23 12.96 -22.43
CA SER A 337 -7.07 12.89 -23.64
C SER A 337 -8.42 13.58 -23.39
N GLU A 338 -9.04 14.16 -24.43
CA GLU A 338 -10.32 14.87 -24.28
C GLU A 338 -11.42 13.95 -23.70
N ALA A 339 -11.49 12.71 -24.21
CA ALA A 339 -12.44 11.71 -23.73
C ALA A 339 -12.21 11.39 -22.24
N GLN A 340 -10.95 11.25 -21.82
CA GLN A 340 -10.62 10.92 -20.45
C GLN A 340 -10.81 12.11 -19.51
N LYS A 341 -10.44 13.33 -19.92
CA LYS A 341 -10.70 14.58 -19.16
C LYS A 341 -12.17 14.78 -18.86
N ASN A 342 -13.01 14.59 -19.88
CA ASN A 342 -14.46 14.68 -19.75
C ASN A 342 -15.00 13.60 -18.81
N ARG A 343 -14.56 12.35 -19.00
CA ARG A 343 -14.97 11.22 -18.16
C ARG A 343 -14.60 11.44 -16.68
N SER A 344 -13.34 11.77 -16.41
CA SER A 344 -12.83 11.98 -15.05
C SER A 344 -13.58 13.11 -14.36
N LYS A 345 -13.80 14.24 -15.05
CA LYS A 345 -14.55 15.36 -14.47
C LYS A 345 -16.01 14.99 -14.17
N ILE A 346 -16.70 14.31 -15.08
CA ILE A 346 -18.14 13.98 -14.94
C ILE A 346 -18.38 12.92 -13.87
N LEU A 347 -17.51 11.91 -13.79
CA LEU A 347 -17.72 10.75 -12.92
C LEU A 347 -17.07 10.89 -11.56
N PHE A 348 -15.93 11.57 -11.48
CA PHE A 348 -15.06 11.58 -10.30
C PHE A 348 -14.72 12.98 -9.80
N ASP A 349 -15.17 14.04 -10.50
CA ASP A 349 -14.88 15.43 -10.16
C ASP A 349 -13.37 15.74 -9.93
N THR A 350 -12.51 14.98 -10.58
CA THR A 350 -11.04 15.11 -10.53
C THR A 350 -10.45 14.92 -11.92
N GLN A 351 -9.20 15.33 -12.11
CA GLN A 351 -8.37 14.94 -13.25
C GLN A 351 -7.25 13.98 -12.84
N VAL A 352 -6.89 13.91 -11.55
CA VAL A 352 -5.94 12.93 -11.03
C VAL A 352 -6.72 11.69 -10.64
N ASN A 353 -6.53 10.62 -11.40
CA ASN A 353 -7.29 9.38 -11.23
C ASN A 353 -6.52 8.32 -10.47
N HIS A 354 -5.19 8.35 -10.51
CA HIS A 354 -4.37 7.41 -9.78
C HIS A 354 -3.26 8.21 -9.12
N LYS A 355 -3.08 8.06 -7.81
CA LYS A 355 -1.93 8.57 -7.08
C LYS A 355 -1.30 7.40 -6.34
N LEU A 356 -0.03 7.17 -6.57
CA LEU A 356 0.70 6.01 -6.12
C LEU A 356 2.03 6.46 -5.50
N GLU A 357 2.30 5.99 -4.30
CA GLU A 357 3.63 6.06 -3.68
C GLU A 357 4.09 4.63 -3.41
N ILE A 358 5.30 4.26 -3.83
CA ILE A 358 5.94 2.99 -3.48
C ILE A 358 7.32 3.30 -2.92
N THR A 359 7.62 2.81 -1.72
CA THR A 359 8.97 2.84 -1.16
C THR A 359 9.54 1.43 -1.11
N TYR A 360 10.86 1.35 -1.18
CA TYR A 360 11.61 0.11 -1.10
C TYR A 360 12.60 0.17 0.06
N MET A 361 12.85 -0.99 0.66
CA MET A 361 13.89 -1.18 1.66
C MET A 361 14.96 -2.13 1.12
N GLU A 362 16.21 -1.88 1.53
CA GLU A 362 17.31 -2.77 1.22
C GLU A 362 17.43 -3.83 2.33
N TYR A 363 17.41 -5.09 1.94
CA TYR A 363 17.65 -6.23 2.83
C TYR A 363 18.40 -7.31 2.05
N ASP A 364 19.44 -7.88 2.62
CA ASP A 364 20.30 -8.88 1.96
C ASP A 364 20.73 -8.47 0.52
N SER A 365 21.16 -7.21 0.36
CA SER A 365 21.59 -6.60 -0.91
C SER A 365 20.52 -6.53 -2.02
N LYS A 366 19.24 -6.75 -1.70
CA LYS A 366 18.10 -6.64 -2.62
C LYS A 366 17.08 -5.62 -2.12
N MET A 367 16.31 -5.06 -3.04
CA MET A 367 15.25 -4.09 -2.76
C MET A 367 13.89 -4.78 -2.67
N TYR A 368 13.28 -4.72 -1.50
CA TYR A 368 11.97 -5.26 -1.17
C TYR A 368 10.95 -4.12 -1.07
N VAL A 369 9.67 -4.40 -1.32
CA VAL A 369 8.64 -3.37 -1.19
C VAL A 369 8.46 -3.09 0.30
N ASN A 370 8.56 -1.83 0.69
CA ASN A 370 8.45 -1.43 2.09
C ASN A 370 7.07 -0.83 2.37
N TYR A 371 6.66 0.15 1.57
CA TYR A 371 5.36 0.80 1.71
C TYR A 371 4.72 1.07 0.34
N VAL A 372 3.41 0.93 0.26
CA VAL A 372 2.59 1.28 -0.90
C VAL A 372 1.41 2.13 -0.44
N SER A 373 1.25 3.33 -0.99
CA SER A 373 0.02 4.12 -0.89
C SER A 373 -0.60 4.24 -2.27
N TYR A 374 -1.85 3.80 -2.43
CA TYR A 374 -2.57 3.89 -3.69
C TYR A 374 -3.94 4.53 -3.50
N GLU A 375 -4.16 5.64 -4.18
CA GLU A 375 -5.40 6.39 -4.18
C GLU A 375 -6.02 6.39 -5.59
N THR A 376 -7.31 6.09 -5.66
CA THR A 376 -8.10 6.14 -6.90
C THR A 376 -9.56 6.49 -6.62
N PRO A 377 -10.25 7.26 -7.48
CA PRO A 377 -11.68 7.41 -7.37
C PRO A 377 -12.38 6.17 -7.91
N LYS A 378 -13.49 5.80 -7.28
CA LYS A 378 -14.31 4.64 -7.61
C LYS A 378 -15.76 5.06 -7.77
N LEU A 379 -16.34 4.73 -8.93
CA LEU A 379 -17.75 4.99 -9.18
C LEU A 379 -18.59 3.99 -8.37
N VAL A 380 -19.45 4.50 -7.49
CA VAL A 380 -20.36 3.67 -6.67
C VAL A 380 -21.81 3.84 -7.06
N ASN A 381 -22.17 4.99 -7.64
CA ASN A 381 -23.51 5.30 -8.07
C ASN A 381 -23.47 6.07 -9.40
N VAL A 382 -24.37 5.75 -10.33
CA VAL A 382 -24.51 6.49 -11.61
C VAL A 382 -25.53 7.62 -11.52
N GLY A 383 -25.95 7.97 -10.31
CA GLY A 383 -26.94 9.00 -10.02
C GLY A 383 -28.30 8.63 -10.62
N ALA A 384 -29.33 8.53 -9.78
CA ALA A 384 -30.64 8.91 -10.29
C ALA A 384 -30.50 10.34 -10.83
N LYS A 385 -31.11 10.66 -11.98
CA LYS A 385 -31.36 12.08 -12.29
C LYS A 385 -32.24 12.59 -11.16
N VAL A 386 -31.63 13.21 -10.14
CA VAL A 386 -32.39 13.96 -9.14
C VAL A 386 -33.10 15.02 -9.97
N PRO A 387 -34.45 15.00 -10.04
CA PRO A 387 -35.18 16.08 -10.69
C PRO A 387 -34.68 17.39 -10.09
N LYS A 388 -34.69 18.50 -10.84
CA LYS A 388 -34.40 19.84 -10.31
C LYS A 388 -35.48 20.32 -9.30
N THR A 389 -36.05 19.42 -8.50
CA THR A 389 -37.00 19.73 -7.44
C THR A 389 -36.28 20.46 -6.30
N ASP A 390 -37.04 21.28 -5.58
CA ASP A 390 -36.65 22.36 -4.66
C ASP A 390 -35.81 21.98 -3.42
N ASP A 391 -35.05 20.87 -3.44
CA ASP A 391 -34.17 20.42 -2.35
C ASP A 391 -32.69 20.36 -2.82
N PRO A 392 -31.95 21.48 -2.69
CA PRO A 392 -30.52 21.55 -3.00
C PRO A 392 -29.66 20.57 -2.18
N GLU A 393 -30.09 20.20 -0.97
CA GLU A 393 -29.33 19.27 -0.12
C GLU A 393 -29.40 17.84 -0.66
N ALA A 394 -30.57 17.42 -1.14
CA ALA A 394 -30.72 16.11 -1.80
C ALA A 394 -29.89 16.01 -3.08
N GLU A 395 -29.85 17.07 -3.89
CA GLU A 395 -28.99 17.10 -5.08
C GLU A 395 -27.51 17.00 -4.71
N GLN A 396 -27.08 17.73 -3.67
CA GLN A 396 -25.70 17.68 -3.21
C GLN A 396 -25.35 16.30 -2.62
N ARG A 397 -26.23 15.70 -1.81
CA ARG A 397 -26.05 14.32 -1.31
C ARG A 397 -25.86 13.34 -2.45
N ALA A 398 -26.70 13.40 -3.49
CA ALA A 398 -26.57 12.50 -4.65
C ALA A 398 -25.27 12.71 -5.45
N LYS A 399 -24.70 13.93 -5.44
CA LYS A 399 -23.38 14.19 -6.01
C LYS A 399 -22.26 13.61 -5.14
N ASP A 400 -22.37 13.76 -3.83
CA ASP A 400 -21.37 13.25 -2.87
C ASP A 400 -21.35 11.72 -2.83
N GLU A 401 -22.50 11.06 -3.04
CA GLU A 401 -22.61 9.59 -3.09
C GLU A 401 -22.35 8.98 -4.49
N ARG A 402 -21.88 9.78 -5.46
CA ARG A 402 -21.61 9.30 -6.82
C ARG A 402 -20.38 8.41 -6.88
N PHE A 403 -19.30 8.86 -6.26
CA PHE A 403 -18.01 8.20 -6.28
C PHE A 403 -17.36 8.34 -4.91
N TYR A 404 -16.51 7.38 -4.56
CA TYR A 404 -15.68 7.44 -3.37
C TYR A 404 -14.22 7.50 -3.75
N LYS A 405 -13.44 8.20 -2.94
CA LYS A 405 -11.99 8.10 -2.94
C LYS A 405 -11.64 6.82 -2.18
N THR A 406 -11.01 5.88 -2.89
CA THR A 406 -10.46 4.66 -2.33
C THR A 406 -8.97 4.87 -2.07
N ILE A 407 -8.51 4.55 -0.86
CA ILE A 407 -7.11 4.62 -0.46
C ILE A 407 -6.70 3.24 0.06
N GLN A 408 -5.58 2.72 -0.42
CA GLN A 408 -4.95 1.49 0.06
C GLN A 408 -3.54 1.80 0.52
N GLU A 409 -3.26 1.53 1.79
CA GLU A 409 -1.94 1.72 2.39
C GLU A 409 -1.44 0.37 2.87
N ILE A 410 -0.26 -0.05 2.39
CA ILE A 410 0.34 -1.33 2.70
C ILE A 410 1.73 -1.07 3.26
N LEU A 411 2.01 -1.53 4.47
CA LEU A 411 3.32 -1.49 5.10
C LEU A 411 3.81 -2.94 5.29
N PHE A 412 4.92 -3.30 4.65
CA PHE A 412 5.59 -4.57 4.88
C PHE A 412 6.59 -4.44 6.02
N THR A 413 6.58 -5.40 6.94
CA THR A 413 7.34 -5.34 8.20
C THR A 413 8.26 -6.54 8.40
N GLU A 414 8.21 -7.52 7.50
CA GLU A 414 8.99 -8.75 7.59
C GLU A 414 9.25 -9.33 6.20
N VAL A 415 10.52 -9.68 5.92
CA VAL A 415 10.91 -10.47 4.74
C VAL A 415 11.43 -11.81 5.22
N ILE A 416 10.89 -12.90 4.67
CA ILE A 416 11.28 -14.27 5.00
C ILE A 416 11.93 -14.90 3.77
N LEU A 417 13.19 -15.27 3.91
CA LEU A 417 14.01 -15.92 2.88
C LEU A 417 14.25 -17.41 3.16
N ASP A 418 13.80 -17.91 4.32
CA ASP A 418 13.98 -19.31 4.72
C ASP A 418 13.17 -20.27 3.82
N PRO A 419 13.81 -21.18 3.07
CA PRO A 419 13.12 -22.07 2.14
C PRO A 419 12.10 -22.99 2.80
N GLU A 420 12.37 -23.48 4.03
CA GLU A 420 11.46 -24.38 4.74
C GLU A 420 10.17 -23.66 5.16
N ALA A 421 10.29 -22.43 5.66
CA ALA A 421 9.15 -21.57 5.98
C ALA A 421 8.32 -21.23 4.74
N ILE A 422 8.99 -20.93 3.62
CA ILE A 422 8.34 -20.65 2.33
C ILE A 422 7.56 -21.87 1.84
N ASP A 423 8.19 -23.04 1.78
CA ASP A 423 7.57 -24.30 1.35
C ASP A 423 6.41 -24.71 2.25
N THR A 424 6.53 -24.44 3.55
CA THR A 424 5.45 -24.68 4.51
C THR A 424 4.27 -23.75 4.26
N LYS A 425 4.50 -22.44 4.08
CA LYS A 425 3.43 -21.47 3.80
C LYS A 425 2.74 -21.75 2.46
N LEU A 426 3.48 -22.21 1.44
CA LEU A 426 2.94 -22.52 0.12
C LEU A 426 1.95 -23.69 0.10
N LYS A 427 1.97 -24.57 1.11
CA LYS A 427 1.00 -25.68 1.26
C LYS A 427 -0.39 -25.23 1.71
N ASN A 428 -0.51 -24.01 2.25
CA ASN A 428 -1.78 -23.46 2.71
C ASN A 428 -2.64 -22.97 1.54
N ASP A 429 -3.93 -22.78 1.79
CA ASP A 429 -4.81 -22.05 0.89
C ASP A 429 -4.42 -20.57 0.84
N TRP A 430 -4.55 -19.97 -0.35
CA TRP A 430 -4.26 -18.57 -0.61
C TRP A 430 -5.54 -17.84 -1.01
N ASP A 431 -5.92 -16.82 -0.26
CA ASP A 431 -7.07 -15.96 -0.56
C ASP A 431 -6.70 -14.49 -0.43
N SER A 432 -6.69 -13.78 -1.56
CA SER A 432 -6.34 -12.36 -1.66
C SER A 432 -7.52 -11.42 -1.32
N ASN A 433 -8.69 -11.98 -0.97
CA ASN A 433 -9.92 -11.22 -0.84
C ASN A 433 -10.03 -10.44 0.48
N ILE A 434 -9.64 -9.16 0.43
CA ILE A 434 -9.77 -8.20 1.54
C ILE A 434 -11.24 -7.88 1.90
N PHE A 435 -12.20 -8.20 1.04
CA PHE A 435 -13.63 -7.92 1.24
C PHE A 435 -14.39 -9.10 1.86
N ALA A 436 -13.70 -10.23 2.13
CA ALA A 436 -14.28 -11.40 2.76
C ALA A 436 -14.75 -11.11 4.21
N ILE A 437 -15.38 -12.09 4.84
CA ILE A 437 -15.75 -12.03 6.25
C ILE A 437 -14.92 -13.11 6.94
N LYS A 438 -14.10 -12.72 7.92
CA LYS A 438 -13.37 -13.63 8.81
C LYS A 438 -13.72 -13.33 10.27
N PRO A 439 -13.58 -14.32 11.18
CA PRO A 439 -13.71 -14.09 12.62
C PRO A 439 -12.67 -13.07 13.12
N TYR A 440 -13.03 -12.27 14.12
CA TYR A 440 -12.12 -11.28 14.71
C TYR A 440 -11.17 -11.95 15.72
N ASN A 441 -9.87 -11.72 15.57
CA ASN A 441 -8.83 -12.24 16.47
C ASN A 441 -8.20 -11.11 17.29
N LYS A 442 -8.76 -10.83 18.47
CA LYS A 442 -8.32 -9.72 19.32
C LYS A 442 -6.85 -9.82 19.76
N ASP A 443 -6.41 -11.02 20.13
CA ASP A 443 -5.05 -11.23 20.66
C ASP A 443 -3.99 -11.01 19.58
N PHE A 444 -4.29 -11.38 18.33
CA PHE A 444 -3.42 -11.07 17.19
C PHE A 444 -3.25 -9.55 17.03
N TRP A 445 -4.36 -8.82 16.95
CA TRP A 445 -4.34 -7.37 16.68
C TRP A 445 -3.67 -6.55 17.79
N ASN A 446 -3.67 -7.02 19.03
CA ASN A 446 -2.97 -6.37 20.14
C ASN A 446 -1.43 -6.45 20.03
N ASN A 447 -0.90 -7.37 19.21
CA ASN A 447 0.53 -7.65 19.12
C ASN A 447 1.08 -7.48 17.70
N TYR A 448 0.26 -7.02 16.76
CA TYR A 448 0.63 -6.86 15.36
C TYR A 448 1.01 -5.40 15.06
N ASN A 449 2.12 -5.20 14.36
CA ASN A 449 2.53 -3.87 13.91
C ASN A 449 1.52 -3.35 12.88
N THR A 450 0.96 -2.18 13.14
CA THR A 450 0.00 -1.50 12.26
C THR A 450 0.53 -0.14 11.86
N LEU A 451 0.01 0.39 10.75
CA LEU A 451 0.34 1.74 10.33
C LEU A 451 -0.34 2.75 11.26
N LEU A 452 0.43 3.67 11.83
CA LEU A 452 -0.11 4.71 12.69
C LEU A 452 -1.02 5.64 11.89
N GLU A 453 -2.24 5.84 12.37
CA GLU A 453 -3.20 6.82 11.86
C GLU A 453 -2.69 8.26 12.02
N SER A 454 -2.98 9.13 11.04
CA SER A 454 -2.90 10.58 11.27
C SER A 454 -4.01 11.06 12.22
N GLU A 455 -3.87 12.26 12.78
CA GLU A 455 -4.93 12.89 13.59
C GLU A 455 -6.24 13.05 12.79
N GLU A 456 -6.13 13.31 11.49
CA GLU A 456 -7.27 13.33 10.58
C GLU A 456 -7.90 11.94 10.44
N ASP A 457 -7.10 10.89 10.21
CA ASP A 457 -7.59 9.51 10.15
C ASP A 457 -8.26 9.08 11.46
N GLU A 458 -7.64 9.37 12.60
CA GLU A 458 -8.20 9.05 13.92
C GLU A 458 -9.56 9.71 14.12
N LYS A 459 -9.68 10.99 13.79
CA LYS A 459 -10.95 11.71 13.87
C LYS A 459 -12.01 11.08 12.98
N LEU A 460 -11.63 10.70 11.76
CA LEU A 460 -12.53 10.07 10.80
C LEU A 460 -12.98 8.68 11.24
N ILE A 461 -12.07 7.91 11.84
CA ILE A 461 -12.35 6.60 12.46
C ILE A 461 -13.26 6.76 13.69
N GLN A 462 -13.04 7.77 14.53
CA GLN A 462 -13.92 8.08 15.67
C GLN A 462 -15.33 8.45 15.21
N ASP A 463 -15.45 9.27 14.18
CA ASP A 463 -16.75 9.66 13.63
C ASP A 463 -17.49 8.47 13.00
N LEU A 464 -16.76 7.54 12.40
CA LEU A 464 -17.30 6.26 11.93
C LEU A 464 -17.79 5.39 13.11
N THR A 465 -17.00 5.33 14.19
CA THR A 465 -17.32 4.55 15.42
C THR A 465 -18.59 5.05 16.11
N LYS A 466 -18.82 6.37 16.15
CA LYS A 466 -20.03 6.96 16.73
C LYS A 466 -21.31 6.49 16.03
N ARG A 467 -21.22 6.13 14.76
CA ARG A 467 -22.37 5.68 13.95
C ARG A 467 -22.61 4.19 14.06
N SER A 468 -21.54 3.40 14.21
CA SER A 468 -21.61 1.94 14.30
C SER A 468 -20.32 1.38 14.88
N SER A 469 -20.38 0.25 15.60
CA SER A 469 -19.17 -0.37 16.17
C SER A 469 -18.18 -0.72 15.04
N LEU A 470 -16.91 -0.29 15.15
CA LEU A 470 -15.95 -0.52 14.07
C LEU A 470 -15.66 -1.99 13.80
N PHE A 471 -15.93 -2.87 14.76
CA PHE A 471 -15.64 -4.28 14.63
C PHE A 471 -16.85 -5.07 15.08
N LYS A 472 -17.08 -6.17 14.37
CA LYS A 472 -18.10 -7.14 14.72
C LYS A 472 -17.44 -8.14 15.67
N ASP A 473 -17.81 -8.07 16.95
CA ASP A 473 -17.37 -9.01 17.98
C ASP A 473 -17.75 -10.45 17.63
#